data_AF-A0A1F4MH58-F1
#
_entry.id   AF-A0A1F4MH58-F1
#
_cell.length_a   1.000
_cell.length_b   1.000
_cell.length_c   1.000
_cell.angle_alpha   90.00
_cell.angle_beta   90.00
_cell.angle_gamma   90.00
#
_symmetry.space_group_name_H-M   'P 1'
#
loop_
_entity.id
_entity.type
_entity.pdbx_description
1 polymer ?
#
loop_
_entity_poly.entity_id
_entity_poly.type
_entity_poly.pdbx_seq_one_letter_code
_entity_poly.pdbx_strand_id
1 'polypeptide(L)'
;MNKLFSTWWFLPLLMLAWIAFGFYSGYQYSDNAWQARQAQQARAQALAVQAEQLRSQKAARQAIDEQLALQKSYSDLKEKFDAFTNRGPLVVWHDGVRAACATGVVPGGAVAPGRQPETQTNGGPAAVADDAGAAVSLSAGSVWLWNSALVGADTPAGACGAADPTNPACALDAGVSIAAAWANHTANAQACASDRLRHQRLIDYIAAQGTAP
;
A
#
# COMPACT_ATOMS: atom_id res chain seq x y z
N MET A 1 -24.88 -33.49 -94.44
CA MET A 1 -24.99 -32.07 -94.02
C MET A 1 -24.47 -31.95 -92.60
N ASN A 2 -23.15 -31.98 -92.42
CA ASN A 2 -22.54 -31.80 -91.10
C ASN A 2 -22.13 -30.35 -90.96
N LYS A 3 -22.84 -29.62 -90.09
CA LYS A 3 -22.50 -28.25 -89.73
C LYS A 3 -21.19 -28.27 -88.94
N LEU A 4 -20.07 -28.10 -89.64
CA LEU A 4 -18.77 -27.73 -89.07
C LEU A 4 -18.91 -26.31 -88.51
N PHE A 5 -19.59 -26.20 -87.36
CA PHE A 5 -19.67 -24.96 -86.60
C PHE A 5 -18.26 -24.61 -86.13
N SER A 6 -17.84 -23.40 -86.48
CA SER A 6 -16.55 -22.78 -86.20
C SER A 6 -16.10 -22.99 -84.74
N THR A 7 -15.23 -23.97 -84.52
CA THR A 7 -14.63 -24.31 -83.23
C THR A 7 -13.60 -23.29 -82.73
N TRP A 8 -13.25 -22.30 -83.57
CA TRP A 8 -12.22 -21.30 -83.26
C TRP A 8 -12.65 -20.28 -82.19
N TRP A 9 -13.96 -20.08 -81.96
CA TRP A 9 -14.49 -19.17 -80.93
C TRP A 9 -14.46 -19.74 -79.51
N PHE A 10 -14.29 -21.05 -79.32
CA PHE A 10 -14.26 -21.65 -77.98
C PHE A 10 -12.95 -21.40 -77.23
N LEU A 11 -11.83 -21.31 -77.94
CA LEU A 11 -10.51 -21.03 -77.36
C LEU A 11 -10.43 -19.71 -76.56
N PRO A 12 -10.86 -18.55 -77.10
CA PRO A 12 -10.82 -17.30 -76.34
C PRO A 12 -11.79 -17.30 -75.15
N LEU A 13 -12.96 -17.94 -75.27
CA LEU A 13 -13.91 -18.08 -74.16
C LEU A 13 -13.33 -18.93 -73.03
N LEU A 14 -12.62 -20.02 -73.38
CA LEU A 14 -12.01 -20.90 -72.40
C LEU A 14 -10.86 -20.18 -71.67
N MET A 15 -10.02 -19.42 -72.40
CA MET A 15 -8.99 -18.54 -71.79
C MET A 15 -9.59 -17.53 -70.81
N LEU A 16 -10.67 -16.83 -71.19
CA LEU A 16 -11.33 -15.87 -70.31
C LEU A 16 -11.92 -16.55 -69.06
N ALA A 17 -12.49 -17.75 -69.21
CA ALA A 17 -13.00 -18.52 -68.08
C ALA A 17 -11.89 -18.92 -67.10
N TRP A 18 -10.70 -19.32 -67.59
CA TRP A 18 -9.56 -19.62 -66.72
C TRP A 18 -9.03 -18.38 -65.99
N ILE A 19 -8.96 -17.22 -66.66
CA ILE A 19 -8.54 -15.97 -66.03
C ILE A 19 -9.54 -15.55 -64.95
N ALA A 20 -10.84 -15.61 -65.24
CA ALA A 20 -11.89 -15.30 -64.28
C ALA A 20 -11.85 -16.24 -63.06
N PHE A 21 -11.61 -17.54 -63.29
CA PHE A 21 -11.45 -18.53 -62.22
C PHE A 21 -10.21 -18.27 -61.35
N GLY A 22 -9.07 -17.92 -61.97
CA GLY A 22 -7.86 -17.53 -61.26
C GLY A 22 -8.05 -16.28 -60.40
N PHE A 23 -8.73 -15.27 -60.94
CA PHE A 23 -9.04 -14.05 -60.19
C PHE A 23 -9.98 -14.30 -59.01
N TYR A 24 -11.05 -15.08 -59.23
CA TYR A 24 -12.01 -15.42 -58.19
C TYR A 24 -11.40 -16.24 -57.05
N SER A 25 -10.57 -17.24 -57.37
CA SER A 25 -9.89 -18.06 -56.37
C SER A 25 -8.84 -17.27 -55.58
N GLY A 26 -8.10 -16.38 -56.23
CA GLY A 26 -7.17 -15.46 -55.56
C GLY A 26 -7.88 -14.51 -54.60
N TYR A 27 -9.00 -13.91 -55.03
CA TYR A 27 -9.81 -13.00 -54.21
C TYR A 27 -10.39 -13.71 -52.96
N GLN A 28 -10.92 -14.91 -53.13
CA GLN A 28 -11.38 -15.75 -52.02
C GLN A 28 -10.26 -16.06 -51.01
N TYR A 29 -9.05 -16.35 -51.48
CA TYR A 29 -7.92 -16.65 -50.60
C TYR A 29 -7.47 -15.40 -49.81
N SER A 30 -7.42 -14.22 -50.46
CA SER A 30 -7.07 -12.97 -49.77
C SER A 30 -8.11 -12.58 -48.71
N ASP A 31 -9.40 -12.75 -49.01
CA ASP A 31 -10.48 -12.43 -48.08
C ASP A 31 -10.48 -13.37 -46.87
N ASN A 32 -10.33 -14.68 -47.09
CA ASN A 32 -10.23 -15.66 -46.00
C ASN A 32 -8.99 -15.39 -45.13
N ALA A 33 -7.84 -15.05 -45.73
CA ALA A 33 -6.62 -14.71 -44.99
C ALA A 33 -6.75 -13.38 -44.22
N TRP A 34 -7.51 -12.42 -44.73
CA TRP A 34 -7.81 -11.18 -44.03
C TRP A 34 -8.76 -11.42 -42.85
N GLN A 35 -9.85 -12.16 -43.06
CA GLN A 35 -10.81 -12.51 -42.00
C GLN A 35 -10.15 -13.32 -40.88
N ALA A 36 -9.30 -14.29 -41.22
CA ALA A 36 -8.55 -15.08 -40.24
C ALA A 36 -7.64 -14.19 -39.37
N ARG A 37 -6.95 -13.21 -39.98
CA ARG A 37 -6.12 -12.24 -39.23
C ARG A 37 -6.97 -11.35 -38.32
N GLN A 38 -8.12 -10.88 -38.82
CA GLN A 38 -9.03 -10.05 -38.02
C GLN A 38 -9.60 -10.83 -36.83
N ALA A 39 -9.98 -12.10 -37.03
CA ALA A 39 -10.46 -12.97 -35.96
C ALA A 39 -9.36 -13.24 -34.91
N GLN A 40 -8.10 -13.41 -35.33
CA GLN A 40 -6.97 -13.55 -34.41
C GLN A 40 -6.73 -12.27 -33.59
N GLN A 41 -6.78 -11.10 -34.23
CA GLN A 41 -6.63 -9.82 -33.55
C GLN A 41 -7.74 -9.59 -32.52
N ALA A 42 -9.00 -9.86 -32.88
CA ALA A 42 -10.13 -9.74 -31.96
C ALA A 42 -9.99 -10.68 -30.75
N ARG A 43 -9.52 -11.92 -30.95
CA ARG A 43 -9.25 -12.85 -29.85
C ARG A 43 -8.11 -12.36 -28.95
N ALA A 44 -7.03 -11.84 -29.54
CA ALA A 44 -5.91 -11.29 -28.77
C ALA A 44 -6.34 -10.09 -27.91
N GLN A 45 -7.17 -9.19 -28.46
CA GLN A 45 -7.75 -8.08 -27.72
C GLN A 45 -8.68 -8.55 -26.60
N ALA A 46 -9.55 -9.53 -26.86
CA ALA A 46 -10.44 -10.08 -25.85
C ALA A 46 -9.66 -10.71 -24.68
N LEU A 47 -8.59 -11.45 -24.97
CA LEU A 47 -7.71 -12.00 -23.94
C LEU A 47 -6.96 -10.91 -23.16
N ALA A 48 -6.52 -9.84 -23.82
CA ALA A 48 -5.87 -8.71 -23.15
C ALA A 48 -6.83 -8.00 -22.16
N VAL A 49 -8.07 -7.73 -22.59
CA VAL A 49 -9.11 -7.15 -21.72
C VAL A 49 -9.44 -8.09 -20.56
N GLN A 50 -9.55 -9.40 -20.80
CA GLN A 50 -9.79 -10.37 -19.74
C GLN A 50 -8.64 -10.41 -18.72
N ALA A 51 -7.39 -10.34 -19.18
CA ALA A 51 -6.21 -10.28 -18.31
C ALA A 51 -6.19 -8.99 -17.48
N GLU A 52 -6.61 -7.86 -18.04
CA GLU A 52 -6.79 -6.60 -17.30
C GLU A 52 -7.90 -6.68 -16.26
N GLN A 53 -9.05 -7.27 -16.59
CA GLN A 53 -10.14 -7.50 -15.64
C GLN A 53 -9.71 -8.39 -14.47
N LEU A 54 -8.91 -9.43 -14.72
CA LEU A 54 -8.39 -10.28 -13.66
C LEU A 54 -7.40 -9.53 -12.77
N ARG A 55 -6.53 -8.69 -13.36
CA ARG A 55 -5.61 -7.84 -12.60
C ARG A 55 -6.36 -6.83 -11.73
N SER A 56 -7.38 -6.16 -12.27
CA SER A 56 -8.17 -5.18 -11.52
C SER A 56 -9.00 -5.84 -10.41
N GLN A 57 -9.62 -7.00 -10.67
CA GLN A 57 -10.33 -7.76 -9.64
C GLN A 57 -9.40 -8.22 -8.52
N LYS A 58 -8.19 -8.68 -8.85
CA LYS A 58 -7.19 -9.07 -7.84
C LYS A 58 -6.79 -7.86 -6.98
N ALA A 59 -6.51 -6.71 -7.60
CA ALA A 59 -6.17 -5.49 -6.87
C ALA A 59 -7.33 -5.01 -5.97
N ALA A 60 -8.58 -5.07 -6.46
CA ALA A 60 -9.75 -4.69 -5.66
C ALA A 60 -9.96 -5.62 -4.45
N ARG A 61 -9.79 -6.95 -4.63
CA ARG A 61 -9.84 -7.90 -3.51
C ARG A 61 -8.76 -7.61 -2.49
N GLN A 62 -7.52 -7.42 -2.94
CA GLN A 62 -6.41 -7.08 -2.06
C GLN A 62 -6.70 -5.80 -1.26
N ALA A 63 -7.25 -4.76 -1.89
CA ALA A 63 -7.62 -3.52 -1.20
C ALA A 63 -8.72 -3.73 -0.13
N ILE A 64 -9.71 -4.59 -0.41
CA ILE A 64 -10.76 -4.94 0.57
C ILE A 64 -10.14 -5.74 1.73
N ASP A 65 -9.30 -6.72 1.45
CA ASP A 65 -8.64 -7.54 2.47
C ASP A 65 -7.75 -6.68 3.37
N GLU A 66 -7.01 -5.72 2.81
CA GLU A 66 -6.22 -4.74 3.55
C GLU A 66 -7.10 -3.85 4.44
N GLN A 67 -8.27 -3.39 3.96
CA GLN A 67 -9.20 -2.62 4.77
C GLN A 67 -9.78 -3.44 5.94
N LEU A 68 -10.14 -4.69 5.71
CA LEU A 68 -10.63 -5.59 6.74
C LEU A 68 -9.54 -5.90 7.78
N ALA A 69 -8.30 -6.09 7.34
CA ALA A 69 -7.16 -6.30 8.21
C ALA A 69 -6.90 -5.08 9.11
N LEU A 70 -6.95 -3.87 8.54
CA LEU A 70 -6.84 -2.62 9.30
C LEU A 70 -7.99 -2.45 10.30
N GLN A 71 -9.23 -2.71 9.88
CA GLN A 71 -10.38 -2.63 10.80
C GLN A 71 -10.22 -3.58 11.99
N LYS A 72 -9.77 -4.82 11.72
CA LYS A 72 -9.52 -5.81 12.76
C LYS A 72 -8.41 -5.35 13.72
N SER A 73 -7.30 -4.83 13.22
CA SER A 73 -6.22 -4.36 14.09
C SER A 73 -6.65 -3.18 14.95
N TYR A 74 -7.45 -2.25 14.43
CA TYR A 74 -8.04 -1.18 15.23
C TYR A 74 -9.01 -1.69 16.30
N SER A 75 -9.82 -2.72 16.02
CA SER A 75 -10.70 -3.30 17.03
C SER A 75 -9.94 -4.01 18.16
N ASP A 76 -8.87 -4.73 17.83
CA ASP A 76 -7.99 -5.38 18.83
C ASP A 76 -7.28 -4.34 19.70
N LEU A 77 -6.76 -3.28 19.07
CA LEU A 77 -6.14 -2.18 19.79
C LEU A 77 -7.13 -1.45 20.71
N LYS A 78 -8.39 -1.28 20.27
CA LYS A 78 -9.47 -0.70 21.08
C LYS A 78 -9.78 -1.54 22.32
N GLU A 79 -9.84 -2.86 22.18
CA GLU A 79 -10.06 -3.76 23.32
C GLU A 79 -8.92 -3.66 24.34
N LYS A 80 -7.66 -3.66 23.86
CA LYS A 80 -6.49 -3.49 24.73
C LYS A 80 -6.46 -2.11 25.39
N PHE A 81 -6.86 -1.07 24.68
CA PHE A 81 -7.02 0.28 25.24
C PHE A 81 -8.04 0.31 26.39
N ASP A 82 -9.21 -0.27 26.17
CA ASP A 82 -10.26 -0.32 27.19
C ASP A 82 -9.78 -1.14 28.40
N ALA A 83 -9.06 -2.26 28.16
CA ALA A 83 -8.46 -3.04 29.22
C ALA A 83 -7.40 -2.25 30.02
N PHE A 84 -6.57 -1.44 29.34
CA PHE A 84 -5.55 -0.60 29.96
C PHE A 84 -6.16 0.55 30.77
N THR A 85 -7.09 1.32 30.19
CA THR A 85 -7.71 2.48 30.86
C THR A 85 -8.50 2.10 32.11
N ASN A 86 -9.06 0.88 32.14
CA ASN A 86 -9.74 0.35 33.32
C ASN A 86 -8.79 -0.04 34.46
N ARG A 87 -7.48 -0.16 34.23
CA ARG A 87 -6.52 -0.78 35.17
C ARG A 87 -5.29 0.05 35.48
N GLY A 88 -4.82 0.87 34.55
CA GLY A 88 -3.55 1.58 34.63
C GLY A 88 -3.70 3.10 34.47
N PRO A 89 -2.78 3.89 35.08
CA PRO A 89 -2.78 5.34 34.90
C PRO A 89 -2.30 5.71 33.49
N LEU A 90 -3.03 6.60 32.82
CA LEU A 90 -2.62 7.18 31.53
C LEU A 90 -1.51 8.23 31.69
N VAL A 91 -1.49 8.90 32.84
CA VAL A 91 -0.57 9.97 33.19
C VAL A 91 0.01 9.71 34.56
N VAL A 92 1.31 9.98 34.68
CA VAL A 92 2.04 9.95 35.94
C VAL A 92 2.16 11.39 36.43
N TRP A 93 1.69 11.64 37.64
CA TRP A 93 1.82 12.93 38.31
C TRP A 93 3.12 12.95 39.10
N HIS A 94 3.87 14.03 38.95
CA HIS A 94 5.06 14.30 39.73
C HIS A 94 4.74 15.36 40.77
N ASP A 95 4.97 15.04 42.05
CA ASP A 95 5.00 16.07 43.07
C ASP A 95 6.13 17.03 42.68
N GLY A 96 5.79 18.28 42.37
CA GLY A 96 6.68 19.30 41.79
C GLY A 96 7.86 19.75 42.68
N VAL A 97 8.33 18.90 43.59
CA VAL A 97 9.46 19.13 44.48
C VAL A 97 10.33 17.88 44.56
N ARG A 98 11.07 17.58 43.49
CA ARG A 98 12.41 16.97 43.59
C ARG A 98 13.30 17.69 42.58
N ALA A 99 13.97 18.74 43.05
CA ALA A 99 15.37 18.63 43.46
C ALA A 99 16.27 18.32 42.26
N ALA A 100 16.80 19.39 41.68
CA ALA A 100 18.13 19.35 41.10
C ALA A 100 19.06 18.58 42.05
N CYS A 101 19.94 17.76 41.45
CA CYS A 101 20.99 16.95 42.09
C CYS A 101 20.56 15.57 42.61
N ALA A 102 20.55 14.59 41.71
CA ALA A 102 21.10 13.26 42.00
C ALA A 102 22.08 12.87 40.88
N THR A 103 23.29 13.41 40.97
CA THR A 103 24.48 12.87 40.30
C THR A 103 24.80 11.47 40.83
N GLY A 104 25.02 10.52 39.90
CA GLY A 104 25.57 9.17 40.14
C GLY A 104 24.48 8.10 40.18
N VAL A 105 24.50 7.03 39.39
CA VAL A 105 25.64 6.23 38.94
C VAL A 105 25.24 5.51 37.63
N VAL A 106 26.13 5.54 36.64
CA VAL A 106 26.17 4.52 35.58
C VAL A 106 26.86 3.28 36.16
N PRO A 107 26.22 2.10 36.11
CA PRO A 107 26.92 0.88 35.72
C PRO A 107 26.04 0.13 34.70
N GLY A 108 26.41 0.06 33.43
CA GLY A 108 27.40 -0.92 32.97
C GLY A 108 26.80 -2.33 32.96
N GLY A 109 26.20 -2.75 31.84
CA GLY A 109 25.60 -4.08 31.69
C GLY A 109 25.41 -4.52 30.23
N ALA A 110 26.52 -4.79 29.56
CA ALA A 110 26.70 -5.65 28.37
C ALA A 110 25.81 -5.42 27.13
N VAL A 111 26.33 -4.60 26.21
CA VAL A 111 26.06 -4.76 24.77
C VAL A 111 26.69 -6.09 24.32
N ALA A 112 25.87 -7.07 23.94
CA ALA A 112 26.35 -8.23 23.22
C ALA A 112 26.70 -7.80 21.78
N PRO A 113 27.90 -8.11 21.26
CA PRO A 113 28.33 -7.67 19.94
C PRO A 113 27.73 -8.61 18.87
N GLY A 114 26.94 -8.06 17.95
CA GLY A 114 26.61 -8.76 16.70
C GLY A 114 25.15 -8.77 16.28
N ARG A 115 24.55 -7.61 16.04
CA ARG A 115 23.64 -7.38 14.91
C ARG A 115 23.36 -5.89 14.79
N GLN A 116 23.76 -5.29 13.69
CA GLN A 116 23.30 -3.96 13.32
C GLN A 116 21.77 -4.04 13.12
N PRO A 117 20.96 -3.24 13.83
CA PRO A 117 19.66 -2.89 13.30
C PRO A 117 19.93 -1.92 12.15
N GLU A 118 19.48 -2.29 10.96
CA GLU A 118 19.41 -1.40 9.81
C GLU A 118 18.80 -0.07 10.26
N THR A 119 19.55 0.99 10.02
CA THR A 119 19.06 2.36 10.05
C THR A 119 17.83 2.46 9.16
N GLN A 120 16.64 2.45 9.74
CA GLN A 120 15.45 3.03 9.14
C GLN A 120 15.65 4.55 9.08
N THR A 121 16.40 4.99 8.07
CA THR A 121 16.29 6.35 7.56
C THR A 121 14.99 6.45 6.78
N ASN A 122 13.90 6.79 7.46
CA ASN A 122 12.75 7.48 6.87
C ASN A 122 12.02 8.28 7.96
N GLY A 123 12.48 9.52 8.13
CA GLY A 123 11.65 10.70 8.44
C GLY A 123 10.80 10.69 9.71
N GLY A 124 11.43 10.90 10.86
CA GLY A 124 10.76 11.50 12.01
C GLY A 124 11.77 12.29 12.83
N PRO A 125 11.54 13.57 13.19
CA PRO A 125 12.38 14.21 14.17
C PRO A 125 12.17 13.49 15.50
N ALA A 126 13.20 12.79 15.96
CA ALA A 126 13.33 12.40 17.36
C ALA A 126 13.42 13.69 18.18
N ALA A 127 12.26 14.21 18.59
CA ALA A 127 12.22 15.23 19.63
C ALA A 127 12.52 14.50 20.95
N VAL A 128 13.80 14.35 21.25
CA VAL A 128 14.27 14.17 22.62
C VAL A 128 14.04 15.52 23.29
N ALA A 129 12.80 15.77 23.71
CA ALA A 129 12.53 16.81 24.69
C ALA A 129 12.91 16.20 26.03
N ASP A 130 14.09 16.55 26.55
CA ASP A 130 14.45 16.33 27.94
C ASP A 130 13.54 17.19 28.82
N ASP A 131 12.29 16.73 29.03
CA ASP A 131 11.31 17.32 29.92
C ASP A 131 11.41 16.73 31.33
N ALA A 132 12.65 16.53 31.80
CA ALA A 132 12.94 16.09 33.16
C ALA A 132 12.50 17.20 34.16
N GLY A 133 11.22 17.24 34.49
CA GLY A 133 10.62 18.25 35.37
C GLY A 133 9.18 18.63 35.08
N ALA A 134 8.53 18.05 34.05
CA ALA A 134 7.10 18.25 33.86
C ALA A 134 6.31 17.69 35.05
N ALA A 135 5.35 18.46 35.58
CA ALA A 135 4.49 18.01 36.68
C ALA A 135 3.58 16.82 36.28
N VAL A 136 3.41 16.60 34.97
CA VAL A 136 2.63 15.51 34.40
C VAL A 136 3.36 14.96 33.19
N SER A 137 3.53 13.64 33.16
CA SER A 137 4.09 12.92 32.02
C SER A 137 3.22 11.71 31.65
N LEU A 138 3.41 11.19 30.44
CA LEU A 138 2.72 10.00 29.97
C LEU A 138 3.34 8.76 30.59
N SER A 139 2.49 7.78 30.93
CA SER A 139 2.97 6.45 31.29
C SER A 139 3.50 5.69 30.06
N ALA A 140 4.36 4.71 30.28
CA ALA A 140 4.88 3.84 29.22
C ALA A 140 3.76 3.10 28.48
N GLY A 141 2.65 2.77 29.17
CA GLY A 141 1.44 2.22 28.57
C GLY A 141 0.74 3.20 27.63
N SER A 142 0.68 4.48 27.98
CA SER A 142 0.15 5.51 27.08
C SER A 142 1.01 5.69 25.83
N VAL A 143 2.34 5.67 25.98
CA VAL A 143 3.27 5.77 24.85
C VAL A 143 3.20 4.52 23.97
N TRP A 144 3.13 3.32 24.58
CA TRP A 144 2.91 2.06 23.86
C TRP A 144 1.63 2.11 23.02
N LEU A 145 0.52 2.53 23.63
CA LEU A 145 -0.76 2.64 22.94
C LEU A 145 -0.67 3.60 21.76
N TRP A 146 -0.07 4.77 21.97
CA TRP A 146 0.07 5.77 20.94
C TRP A 146 0.92 5.29 19.77
N ASN A 147 2.07 4.67 20.03
CA ASN A 147 2.91 4.05 18.99
C ASN A 147 2.16 2.94 18.25
N SER A 148 1.43 2.10 19.00
CA SER A 148 0.67 0.99 18.42
C SER A 148 -0.48 1.49 17.53
N ALA A 149 -1.11 2.60 17.89
CA ALA A 149 -2.14 3.26 17.08
C ALA A 149 -1.57 3.86 15.79
N LEU A 150 -0.36 4.42 15.83
CA LEU A 150 0.30 4.97 14.65
C LEU A 150 0.75 3.89 13.66
N VAL A 151 1.21 2.74 14.17
CA VAL A 151 1.70 1.62 13.34
C VAL A 151 0.56 0.68 12.92
N GLY A 152 -0.53 0.65 13.68
CA GLY A 152 -1.63 -0.31 13.50
C GLY A 152 -1.27 -1.72 13.99
N ALA A 153 -0.25 -1.85 14.83
CA ALA A 153 0.23 -3.10 15.42
C ALA A 153 0.92 -2.84 16.77
N ASP A 154 0.96 -3.83 17.65
CA ASP A 154 1.59 -3.71 18.96
C ASP A 154 3.06 -3.28 18.84
N THR A 155 3.38 -2.10 19.37
CA THR A 155 4.70 -1.50 19.29
C THR A 155 5.19 -1.15 20.70
N PRO A 156 6.12 -1.92 21.28
CA PRO A 156 6.54 -1.76 22.67
C PRO A 156 7.11 -0.36 22.96
N ALA A 157 6.85 0.16 24.16
CA ALA A 157 7.46 1.36 24.70
C ALA A 157 8.32 0.98 25.92
N GLY A 158 9.63 0.87 25.71
CA GLY A 158 10.55 0.35 26.72
C GLY A 158 10.19 -1.10 27.09
N ALA A 159 9.99 -1.35 28.38
CA ALA A 159 9.57 -2.67 28.89
C ALA A 159 8.05 -2.90 28.82
N CYS A 160 7.25 -1.90 28.46
CA CYS A 160 5.81 -2.03 28.26
C CYS A 160 5.49 -2.53 26.83
N GLY A 161 4.58 -3.50 26.71
CA GLY A 161 4.03 -3.92 25.41
C GLY A 161 4.74 -5.08 24.70
N ALA A 162 5.70 -5.76 25.34
CA ALA A 162 6.40 -6.90 24.74
C ALA A 162 5.58 -8.21 24.72
N ALA A 163 4.46 -8.30 25.44
CA ALA A 163 3.54 -9.45 25.44
C ALA A 163 2.26 -9.21 26.26
N ASP A 164 2.29 -8.24 27.19
CA ASP A 164 1.23 -8.05 28.17
C ASP A 164 1.09 -6.56 28.55
N PRO A 165 -0.01 -5.88 28.18
CA PRO A 165 -0.27 -4.49 28.58
C PRO A 165 -0.58 -4.35 30.08
N THR A 166 -0.70 -5.46 30.82
CA THR A 166 -0.89 -5.47 32.28
C THR A 166 0.43 -5.51 33.06
N ASN A 167 1.57 -5.57 32.38
CA ASN A 167 2.88 -5.50 33.03
C ASN A 167 3.01 -4.19 33.83
N PRO A 168 3.45 -4.21 35.10
CA PRO A 168 3.67 -3.00 35.90
C PRO A 168 4.61 -1.99 35.24
N ALA A 169 5.48 -2.43 34.32
CA ALA A 169 6.29 -1.55 33.49
C ALA A 169 5.47 -0.52 32.69
N CYS A 170 4.21 -0.83 32.36
CA CYS A 170 3.31 0.07 31.64
C CYS A 170 2.79 1.24 32.49
N ALA A 171 2.86 1.15 33.82
CA ALA A 171 2.50 2.25 34.71
C ALA A 171 3.67 3.21 35.00
N LEU A 172 4.89 2.85 34.58
CA LEU A 172 6.07 3.68 34.78
C LEU A 172 6.01 4.95 33.92
N ASP A 173 6.67 6.00 34.38
CA ASP A 173 6.86 7.22 33.62
C ASP A 173 7.67 6.94 32.33
N ALA A 174 7.16 7.40 31.20
CA ALA A 174 7.85 7.31 29.91
C ALA A 174 8.81 8.50 29.66
N GLY A 175 8.81 9.51 30.54
CA GLY A 175 9.59 10.74 30.38
C GLY A 175 9.05 11.67 29.28
N VAL A 176 7.85 11.41 28.75
CA VAL A 176 7.23 12.22 27.69
C VAL A 176 6.19 13.13 28.30
N SER A 177 6.39 14.45 28.23
CA SER A 177 5.39 15.42 28.68
C SER A 177 4.19 15.48 27.73
N ILE A 178 3.05 15.98 28.22
CA ILE A 178 1.87 16.22 27.38
C ILE A 178 2.19 17.22 26.26
N ALA A 179 3.01 18.24 26.54
CA ALA A 179 3.39 19.25 25.56
C ALA A 179 4.24 18.65 24.43
N ALA A 180 5.22 17.80 24.78
CA ALA A 180 6.04 17.08 23.80
C ALA A 180 5.20 16.13 22.94
N ALA A 181 4.28 15.38 23.56
CA ALA A 181 3.35 14.51 22.84
C ALA A 181 2.46 15.28 21.87
N TRP A 182 1.93 16.44 22.29
CA TRP A 182 1.10 17.30 21.43
C TRP A 182 1.89 17.89 20.25
N ALA A 183 3.12 18.34 20.49
CA ALA A 183 4.00 18.84 19.43
C ALA A 183 4.29 17.75 18.40
N ASN A 184 4.56 16.52 18.83
CA ASN A 184 4.76 15.39 17.93
C ASN A 184 3.47 15.05 17.14
N HIS A 185 2.32 15.01 17.81
CA HIS A 185 1.03 14.80 17.13
C HIS A 185 0.79 15.84 16.03
N THR A 186 1.07 17.11 16.32
CA THR A 186 0.92 18.22 15.37
C THR A 186 1.86 18.04 14.16
N ALA A 187 3.11 17.67 14.40
CA ALA A 187 4.08 17.41 13.34
C ALA A 187 3.65 16.23 12.45
N ASN A 188 3.19 15.12 13.05
CA ASN A 188 2.69 13.96 12.31
C ASN A 188 1.44 14.31 11.50
N ALA A 189 0.52 15.10 12.06
CA ALA A 189 -0.68 15.52 11.34
C ALA A 189 -0.35 16.38 10.11
N GLN A 190 0.63 17.30 10.23
CA GLN A 190 1.12 18.10 9.11
C GLN A 190 1.79 17.23 8.03
N ALA A 191 2.62 16.28 8.43
CA ALA A 191 3.26 15.34 7.51
C ALA A 191 2.20 14.52 6.73
N CYS A 192 1.21 13.95 7.43
CA CYS A 192 0.11 13.21 6.82
C CYS A 192 -0.72 14.06 5.85
N ALA A 193 -1.01 15.32 6.18
CA ALA A 193 -1.72 16.23 5.29
C ALA A 193 -0.91 16.51 4.00
N SER A 194 0.40 16.72 4.15
CA SER A 194 1.29 16.94 3.00
C SER A 194 1.39 15.70 2.11
N ASP A 195 1.43 14.50 2.69
CA ASP A 195 1.51 13.25 1.95
C ASP A 195 0.22 12.97 1.18
N ARG A 196 -0.96 13.21 1.79
CA ARG A 196 -2.25 13.10 1.09
C ARG A 196 -2.32 14.00 -0.14
N LEU A 197 -1.81 15.22 -0.06
CA LEU A 197 -1.75 16.12 -1.21
C LEU A 197 -0.80 15.60 -2.30
N ARG A 198 0.35 15.02 -1.94
CA ARG A 198 1.27 14.42 -2.90
C ARG A 198 0.66 13.20 -3.58
N HIS A 199 0.01 12.32 -2.81
CA HIS A 199 -0.71 11.17 -3.32
C HIS A 199 -1.83 11.57 -4.27
N GLN A 200 -2.64 12.59 -3.92
CA GLN A 200 -3.68 13.09 -4.82
C GLN A 200 -3.10 13.61 -6.14
N ARG A 201 -2.02 14.40 -6.09
CA ARG A 201 -1.34 14.89 -7.30
C ARG A 201 -0.81 13.76 -8.17
N LEU A 202 -0.31 12.68 -7.57
CA LEU A 202 0.14 11.50 -8.32
C LEU A 202 -1.04 10.80 -9.01
N ILE A 203 -2.18 10.64 -8.30
CA ILE A 203 -3.41 10.10 -8.89
C ILE A 203 -3.86 10.97 -10.07
N ASP A 204 -3.91 12.29 -9.89
CA ASP A 204 -4.32 13.23 -10.94
C ASP A 204 -3.39 13.16 -12.15
N TYR A 205 -2.07 13.06 -11.93
CA TYR A 205 -1.08 12.90 -12.99
C TYR A 205 -1.27 11.60 -13.78
N ILE A 206 -1.47 10.47 -13.09
CA ILE A 206 -1.70 9.17 -13.74
C ILE A 206 -3.03 9.19 -14.52
N ALA A 207 -4.08 9.80 -13.95
CA ALA A 207 -5.37 9.93 -14.61
C ALA A 207 -5.28 10.80 -15.87
N ALA A 208 -4.53 11.89 -15.84
CA ALA A 208 -4.30 12.76 -17.00
C ALA A 208 -3.47 12.09 -18.10
N GLN A 209 -2.54 11.20 -17.73
CA GLN A 209 -1.77 10.38 -18.70
C GLN A 209 -2.63 9.28 -19.35
N GLY A 210 -3.54 8.67 -18.58
CA GLY A 210 -4.44 7.61 -19.06
C GLY A 210 -5.59 8.09 -19.95
N THR A 211 -5.83 9.41 -20.03
CA THR A 211 -6.84 10.03 -20.90
C THR A 211 -6.25 10.68 -22.15
N ALA A 212 -4.94 10.56 -22.39
CA ALA A 212 -4.32 11.01 -23.63
C ALA A 212 -4.76 10.09 -24.80
N PRO A 213 -5.30 10.65 -25.90
CA PRO A 213 -5.81 9.89 -27.04
C PRO A 213 -4.71 9.16 -27.83
#